data_AF-A0A145WQ67-F1
#
_entry.id   AF-A0A145WQ67-F1
#
_cell.length_a   1.000
_cell.length_b   1.000
_cell.length_c   1.000
_cell.angle_alpha   90.00
_cell.angle_beta   90.00
_cell.angle_gamma   90.00
#
_symmetry.space_group_name_H-M   'P 1'
#
loop_
_entity.id
_entity.type
_entity.pdbx_description
1 polymer ?
#
loop_
_entity_poly.entity_id
_entity_poly.type
_entity_poly.pdbx_seq_one_letter_code
_entity_poly.pdbx_strand_id
1 'polypeptide(L)'
;MKNIRRGFTLIELMVCISILAIITSIAAPSFSQQIQNHKFNNETRDVLTLMGEARAQAISLKKDVKVHFSKQLTDQNNATNFYWSAQNAQISQVNHIEFDMLGQVKQRPPNGCIAITHNKVFTVNVLGSLNAAQENATC
;
A
#
# COMPACT_ATOMS: atom_id res chain seq x y z
N MET A 1 4.49 49.34 -40.12
CA MET A 1 4.32 48.15 -39.26
C MET A 1 4.65 48.55 -37.82
N LYS A 2 3.65 48.72 -36.95
CA LYS A 2 3.81 49.31 -35.61
C LYS A 2 4.23 48.22 -34.62
N ASN A 3 5.52 48.19 -34.29
CA ASN A 3 6.07 47.29 -33.27
C ASN A 3 5.57 47.70 -31.88
N ILE A 4 4.76 46.86 -31.26
CA ILE A 4 4.31 47.05 -29.88
C ILE A 4 5.32 46.35 -28.97
N ARG A 5 6.36 47.07 -28.52
CA ARG A 5 7.20 46.58 -27.40
C ARG A 5 6.44 46.80 -26.09
N ARG A 6 5.64 45.82 -25.69
CA ARG A 6 5.04 45.75 -24.34
C ARG A 6 6.10 45.24 -23.37
N GLY A 7 6.69 46.15 -22.58
CA GLY A 7 7.54 45.80 -21.44
C GLY A 7 6.71 45.62 -20.18
N PHE A 8 7.11 44.70 -19.30
CA PHE A 8 6.54 44.56 -17.96
C PHE A 8 6.90 45.79 -17.13
N THR A 9 5.91 46.36 -16.44
CA THR A 9 6.18 47.43 -15.48
C THR A 9 6.66 46.82 -14.15
N LEU A 10 7.51 47.54 -13.41
CA LEU A 10 7.97 47.09 -12.09
C LEU A 10 6.81 46.86 -11.12
N ILE A 11 5.76 47.68 -11.20
CA ILE A 11 4.58 47.58 -10.34
C ILE A 11 3.76 46.31 -10.63
N GLU A 12 3.64 45.93 -11.91
CA GLU A 12 2.93 44.71 -12.31
C GLU A 12 3.63 43.46 -11.78
N LEU A 13 4.96 43.45 -11.82
CA LEU A 13 5.75 42.36 -11.23
C LEU A 13 5.53 42.27 -9.72
N MET A 14 5.56 43.40 -9.00
CA MET A 14 5.36 43.42 -7.55
C MET A 14 3.97 42.91 -7.14
N VAL A 15 2.92 43.35 -7.83
CA VAL A 15 1.55 42.90 -7.56
C VAL A 15 1.40 41.40 -7.87
N CYS A 16 2.01 40.93 -8.98
CA CYS A 16 1.96 39.52 -9.36
C CYS A 16 2.63 38.62 -8.31
N ILE A 17 3.83 38.97 -7.83
CA ILE A 17 4.49 38.18 -6.77
C ILE A 17 3.74 38.23 -5.44
N SER A 18 3.08 39.36 -5.11
CA SER A 18 2.26 39.47 -3.91
C SER A 18 1.04 38.54 -3.96
N ILE A 19 0.31 38.52 -5.08
CA ILE A 19 -0.84 37.63 -5.27
C ILE A 19 -0.38 36.16 -5.29
N LEU A 20 0.73 35.87 -5.96
CA LEU A 20 1.31 34.53 -6.02
C LEU A 20 1.68 34.02 -4.60
N ALA A 21 2.26 34.86 -3.74
CA ALA A 21 2.59 34.48 -2.37
C ALA A 21 1.35 34.08 -1.55
N ILE A 22 0.26 34.83 -1.66
CA ILE A 22 -1.01 34.53 -0.96
C ILE A 22 -1.58 33.19 -1.44
N ILE A 23 -1.64 32.97 -2.75
CA ILE A 23 -2.20 31.73 -3.32
C ILE A 23 -1.35 30.52 -2.92
N THR A 24 -0.02 30.62 -2.99
CA THR A 24 0.89 29.54 -2.62
C THR A 24 0.76 29.15 -1.14
N SER A 25 0.48 30.12 -0.26
CA SER A 25 0.32 29.86 1.18
C SER A 25 -0.86 28.95 1.52
N ILE A 26 -1.95 29.02 0.73
CA ILE A 26 -3.16 28.20 0.91
C ILE A 26 -3.02 26.87 0.16
N ALA A 27 -2.29 26.87 -0.96
CA ALA A 27 -2.10 25.72 -1.84
C ALA A 27 -0.94 24.79 -1.47
N ALA A 28 -0.18 25.09 -0.41
CA ALA A 28 0.86 24.21 0.13
C ALA A 28 0.40 23.39 1.37
N PRO A 29 -0.83 22.84 1.44
CA PRO A 29 -1.18 22.02 2.58
C PRO A 29 -0.28 20.78 2.63
N SER A 30 -0.15 20.23 3.84
CA SER A 30 0.82 19.22 4.24
C SER A 30 0.86 17.98 3.33
N PHE A 31 1.83 17.92 2.42
CA PHE A 31 2.13 16.72 1.63
C PHE A 31 2.54 15.52 2.49
N SER A 32 2.99 15.74 3.73
CA SER A 32 3.47 14.68 4.61
C SER A 32 2.40 13.64 4.92
N GLN A 33 1.17 14.06 5.22
CA GLN A 33 0.09 13.13 5.56
C GLN A 33 -0.38 12.34 4.33
N GLN A 34 -0.42 12.97 3.17
CA GLN A 34 -0.78 12.30 1.93
C GLN A 34 0.26 11.26 1.53
N ILE A 35 1.56 11.58 1.65
CA ILE A 35 2.66 10.64 1.38
C ILE A 35 2.60 9.43 2.32
N GLN A 36 2.29 9.63 3.61
CA GLN A 36 2.15 8.52 4.56
C GLN A 36 0.98 7.59 4.18
N ASN A 37 -0.16 8.15 3.78
CA ASN A 37 -1.30 7.35 3.31
C ASN A 37 -0.96 6.56 2.04
N HIS A 38 -0.22 7.16 1.10
CA HIS A 38 0.22 6.47 -0.11
C HIS A 38 1.17 5.30 0.18
N LYS A 39 2.14 5.49 1.09
CA LYS A 39 3.06 4.42 1.51
C LYS A 39 2.30 3.23 2.10
N PHE A 40 1.34 3.48 2.98
CA PHE A 40 0.53 2.43 3.59
C PHE A 40 -0.37 1.68 2.59
N ASN A 41 -1.01 2.43 1.67
CA ASN A 41 -1.82 1.82 0.62
C ASN A 41 -0.98 0.95 -0.33
N ASN A 42 0.27 1.33 -0.59
CA ASN A 42 1.20 0.51 -1.36
C ASN A 42 1.55 -0.77 -0.60
N GLU A 43 1.94 -0.70 0.68
CA GLU A 43 2.27 -1.87 1.50
C GLU A 43 1.10 -2.89 1.54
N THR A 44 -0.13 -2.40 1.61
CA THR A 44 -1.33 -3.25 1.56
C THR A 44 -1.48 -3.94 0.20
N ARG A 45 -1.30 -3.21 -0.91
CA ARG A 45 -1.35 -3.78 -2.27
C ARG A 45 -0.23 -4.78 -2.53
N ASP A 46 0.94 -4.58 -1.92
CA ASP A 46 2.07 -5.48 -2.03
C ASP A 46 1.74 -6.85 -1.42
N VAL A 47 1.07 -6.90 -0.26
CA VAL A 47 0.58 -8.17 0.33
C VAL A 47 -0.32 -8.92 -0.64
N LEU A 48 -1.29 -8.23 -1.25
CA LEU A 48 -2.25 -8.88 -2.14
C LEU A 48 -1.57 -9.44 -3.38
N THR A 49 -0.65 -8.67 -3.94
CA THR A 49 0.13 -9.09 -5.09
C THR A 49 0.95 -10.33 -4.75
N LEU A 50 1.61 -10.33 -3.59
CA LEU A 50 2.38 -11.47 -3.11
C LEU A 50 1.51 -12.70 -2.85
N MET A 51 0.31 -12.54 -2.29
CA MET A 51 -0.64 -13.64 -2.11
C MET A 51 -1.12 -14.21 -3.45
N GLY A 52 -1.40 -13.35 -4.42
CA GLY A 52 -1.75 -13.76 -5.78
C GLY A 52 -0.62 -14.53 -6.46
N GLU A 53 0.61 -14.04 -6.32
CA GLU A 53 1.82 -14.70 -6.83
C GLU A 53 2.04 -16.06 -6.17
N ALA A 54 2.00 -16.13 -4.84
CA ALA A 54 2.17 -17.38 -4.10
C ALA A 54 1.11 -18.42 -4.48
N ARG A 55 -0.14 -17.99 -4.67
CA ARG A 55 -1.23 -18.85 -5.15
C ARG A 55 -0.98 -19.37 -6.56
N ALA A 56 -0.57 -18.50 -7.48
CA ALA A 56 -0.24 -18.89 -8.85
C ALA A 56 0.94 -19.87 -8.88
N GLN A 57 1.94 -19.63 -8.03
CA GLN A 57 3.12 -20.48 -7.88
C GLN A 57 2.75 -21.86 -7.34
N ALA A 58 1.82 -21.95 -6.38
CA ALA A 58 1.36 -23.22 -5.81
C ALA A 58 0.68 -24.11 -6.87
N ILE A 59 -0.18 -23.50 -7.69
CA ILE A 59 -0.87 -24.18 -8.79
C ILE A 59 0.14 -24.60 -9.87
N SER A 60 1.05 -23.70 -10.25
CA SER A 60 2.05 -23.94 -11.29
C SER A 60 2.99 -25.08 -10.93
N LEU A 61 3.49 -25.10 -9.69
CA LEU A 61 4.41 -26.14 -9.21
C LEU A 61 3.71 -27.41 -8.72
N LYS A 62 2.38 -27.38 -8.58
CA LYS A 62 1.57 -28.42 -7.90
C LYS A 62 2.14 -28.78 -6.53
N LYS A 63 2.57 -27.76 -5.78
CA LYS A 63 3.19 -27.89 -4.46
C LYS A 63 2.60 -26.86 -3.52
N ASP A 64 2.62 -27.19 -2.24
CA ASP A 64 2.19 -26.26 -1.21
C ASP A 64 3.19 -25.09 -1.12
N VAL A 65 2.67 -23.87 -1.08
CA VAL A 65 3.45 -22.62 -1.02
C VAL A 65 3.03 -21.80 0.19
N LYS A 66 4.01 -21.28 0.93
CA LYS A 66 3.81 -20.53 2.16
C LYS A 66 4.17 -19.06 1.98
N VAL A 67 3.34 -18.19 2.55
CA VAL A 67 3.61 -16.76 2.70
C VAL A 67 3.79 -16.46 4.18
N HIS A 68 4.98 -16.03 4.57
CA HIS A 68 5.33 -15.65 5.93
C HIS A 68 5.20 -14.14 6.10
N PHE A 69 4.61 -13.69 7.22
CA PHE A 69 4.43 -12.26 7.51
C PHE A 69 5.46 -11.69 8.48
N SER A 70 6.41 -12.52 8.92
CA SER A 70 7.59 -12.12 9.69
C SER A 70 8.81 -12.41 8.83
N LYS A 71 9.48 -11.35 8.37
CA LYS A 71 10.74 -11.46 7.63
C LYS A 71 11.92 -11.18 8.56
N GLN A 72 12.82 -12.14 8.70
CA GLN A 72 14.13 -11.96 9.30
C GLN A 72 15.16 -11.58 8.22
N LEU A 73 16.31 -11.03 8.62
CA LEU A 73 17.34 -10.56 7.68
C LEU A 73 17.90 -11.68 6.76
N THR A 74 17.76 -12.94 7.19
CA THR A 74 18.20 -14.14 6.46
C THR A 74 17.12 -14.72 5.54
N ASP A 75 15.89 -14.23 5.60
CA ASP A 75 14.77 -14.80 4.86
C ASP A 75 14.72 -14.29 3.42
N GLN A 76 14.73 -15.22 2.48
CA GLN A 76 14.72 -14.96 1.04
C GLN A 76 13.58 -15.70 0.37
N ASN A 77 12.92 -15.03 -0.57
CA ASN A 77 11.88 -15.65 -1.37
C ASN A 77 12.47 -16.79 -2.19
N ASN A 78 11.80 -17.93 -2.15
CA ASN A 78 12.13 -19.09 -2.96
C ASN A 78 10.87 -19.61 -3.68
N ALA A 79 11.00 -20.74 -4.38
CA ALA A 79 9.91 -21.30 -5.17
C ALA A 79 8.65 -21.67 -4.35
N THR A 80 8.77 -21.93 -3.05
CA THR A 80 7.66 -22.37 -2.18
C THR A 80 7.47 -21.55 -0.92
N ASN A 81 8.34 -20.59 -0.63
CA ASN A 81 8.29 -19.75 0.56
C ASN A 81 8.50 -18.31 0.13
N PHE A 82 7.50 -17.49 0.41
CA PHE A 82 7.52 -16.06 0.21
C PHE A 82 7.48 -15.37 1.56
N TYR A 83 8.19 -14.26 1.67
CA TYR A 83 8.30 -13.49 2.89
C TYR A 83 7.85 -12.06 2.62
N TRP A 84 6.83 -11.65 3.36
CA TRP A 84 6.35 -10.29 3.38
C TRP A 84 6.82 -9.58 4.65
N SER A 85 7.20 -8.32 4.50
CA SER A 85 7.44 -7.40 5.59
C SER A 85 7.10 -5.99 5.16
N ALA A 86 6.33 -5.29 5.97
CA ALA A 86 6.11 -3.86 5.84
C ALA A 86 6.98 -3.09 6.83
N GLN A 87 7.32 -1.85 6.48
CA GLN A 87 8.08 -0.97 7.36
C GLN A 87 7.16 -0.36 8.43
N ASN A 88 5.88 -0.14 8.11
CA ASN A 88 4.92 0.54 8.98
C ASN A 88 3.65 -0.27 9.27
N ALA A 89 3.46 -1.46 8.71
CA ALA A 89 2.27 -2.27 8.93
C ALA A 89 2.62 -3.63 9.55
N GLN A 90 1.75 -4.16 10.40
CA GLN A 90 1.96 -5.45 11.07
C GLN A 90 0.74 -6.36 10.92
N ILE A 91 0.97 -7.68 10.86
CA ILE A 91 -0.09 -8.69 10.87
C ILE A 91 0.00 -9.42 12.22
N SER A 92 -1.00 -9.25 13.07
CA SER A 92 -0.97 -9.77 14.45
C SER A 92 -1.68 -11.12 14.63
N GLN A 93 -2.46 -11.55 13.65
CA GLN A 93 -3.36 -12.71 13.79
C GLN A 93 -2.77 -14.03 13.29
N VAL A 94 -1.86 -13.99 12.32
CA VAL A 94 -1.30 -15.18 11.66
C VAL A 94 0.16 -14.98 11.33
N ASN A 95 0.97 -16.02 11.50
CA ASN A 95 2.40 -15.99 11.17
C ASN A 95 2.67 -16.33 9.69
N HIS A 96 1.82 -17.18 9.10
CA HIS A 96 1.90 -17.54 7.69
C HIS A 96 0.52 -17.95 7.13
N ILE A 97 0.38 -17.86 5.80
CA ILE A 97 -0.68 -18.52 5.03
C ILE A 97 -0.04 -19.58 4.15
N GLU A 98 -0.67 -20.74 4.05
CA GLU A 98 -0.28 -21.80 3.14
C GLU A 98 -1.34 -22.02 2.06
N PHE A 99 -0.92 -22.00 0.80
CA PHE A 99 -1.73 -22.36 -0.36
C PHE A 99 -1.41 -23.80 -0.76
N ASP A 100 -2.44 -24.60 -1.02
CA ASP A 100 -2.29 -25.94 -1.57
C ASP A 100 -2.01 -25.92 -3.09
N MET A 101 -1.71 -27.10 -3.64
CA MET A 101 -1.54 -27.30 -5.09
C MET A 101 -2.76 -26.96 -5.97
N LEU A 102 -3.94 -26.74 -5.37
CA LEU A 102 -5.17 -26.28 -6.03
C LEU A 102 -5.38 -24.77 -5.85
N GLY A 103 -4.46 -24.09 -5.17
CA GLY A 103 -4.52 -22.66 -4.83
C GLY A 103 -5.57 -22.34 -3.76
N GLN A 104 -6.00 -23.32 -2.97
CA GLN A 104 -6.85 -23.15 -1.79
C GLN A 104 -5.99 -22.86 -0.57
N VAL A 105 -6.54 -22.14 0.41
CA VAL A 105 -5.82 -21.86 1.66
C VAL A 105 -6.00 -23.02 2.64
N LYS A 106 -4.89 -23.63 3.08
CA LYS A 106 -4.91 -24.77 4.02
C LYS A 106 -5.21 -24.37 5.46
N GLN A 107 -4.73 -23.19 5.86
CA GLN A 107 -4.96 -22.63 7.20
C GLN A 107 -5.76 -21.34 7.06
N ARG A 108 -7.08 -21.45 7.21
CA ARG A 108 -7.94 -20.28 7.15
C ARG A 108 -7.71 -19.44 8.43
N PRO A 109 -7.46 -18.13 8.30
CA PRO A 109 -7.37 -17.24 9.47
C PRO A 109 -8.67 -17.29 10.29
N PRO A 110 -8.62 -17.01 11.60
CA PRO A 110 -9.83 -16.80 12.39
C PRO A 110 -10.72 -15.77 11.68
N ASN A 111 -11.98 -16.12 11.45
CA ASN A 111 -12.97 -15.29 10.74
C ASN A 111 -12.70 -15.03 9.24
N GLY A 112 -11.72 -15.70 8.62
CA GLY A 112 -11.58 -15.73 7.15
C GLY A 112 -10.97 -14.49 6.48
N CYS A 113 -10.50 -13.51 7.25
CA CYS A 113 -9.72 -12.37 6.76
C CYS A 113 -8.54 -12.10 7.69
N ILE A 114 -7.54 -11.36 7.20
CA ILE A 114 -6.37 -10.94 7.95
C ILE A 114 -6.42 -9.45 8.19
N ALA A 115 -6.34 -9.05 9.47
CA ALA A 115 -6.18 -7.66 9.84
C ALA A 115 -4.71 -7.22 9.70
N ILE A 116 -4.49 -6.21 8.86
CA ILE A 116 -3.23 -5.46 8.76
C ILE A 116 -3.42 -4.19 9.60
N THR A 117 -2.60 -4.03 10.64
CA THR A 117 -2.71 -2.91 11.57
C THR A 117 -1.64 -1.85 11.30
N HIS A 118 -2.09 -0.61 11.18
CA HIS A 118 -1.32 0.62 11.33
C HIS A 118 -2.19 1.62 12.12
N ASN A 119 -2.04 2.94 11.92
CA ASN A 119 -2.94 3.98 12.47
C ASN A 119 -4.43 3.79 12.08
N LYS A 120 -4.73 2.88 11.14
CA LYS A 120 -6.05 2.29 10.84
C LYS A 120 -5.89 0.77 10.61
N VAL A 121 -6.93 0.00 10.88
CA VAL A 121 -6.99 -1.45 10.60
C VAL A 121 -7.60 -1.67 9.22
N PHE A 122 -7.05 -2.58 8.42
CA PHE A 122 -7.63 -3.05 7.16
C PHE A 122 -7.70 -4.57 7.13
N THR A 123 -8.78 -5.13 6.58
CA THR A 123 -8.96 -6.58 6.49
C THR A 123 -8.81 -7.04 5.05
N VAL A 124 -7.92 -8.01 4.82
CA VAL A 124 -7.74 -8.66 3.53
C VAL A 124 -8.35 -10.05 3.59
N ASN A 125 -9.29 -10.37 2.70
CA ASN A 125 -9.79 -11.73 2.59
C ASN A 125 -8.72 -12.62 1.95
N VAL A 126 -8.65 -13.89 2.33
CA VAL A 126 -7.76 -14.90 1.73
C VAL A 126 -7.97 -15.12 0.22
N LEU A 127 -9.06 -14.60 -0.35
CA LEU A 127 -9.31 -14.56 -1.79
C LEU A 127 -8.68 -13.34 -2.52
N GLY A 128 -8.01 -12.44 -1.78
CA GLY A 128 -7.32 -11.27 -2.34
C GLY A 128 -8.23 -10.06 -2.59
N SER A 129 -9.39 -9.96 -1.94
CA SER A 129 -10.19 -8.74 -1.96
C SER A 129 -9.80 -7.81 -0.80
N LEU A 130 -9.60 -6.53 -1.12
CA LEU A 130 -9.46 -5.45 -0.16
C LEU A 130 -10.84 -4.99 0.27
N ASN A 131 -11.15 -5.18 1.55
CA ASN A 131 -12.24 -4.44 2.18
C ASN A 131 -11.60 -3.36 3.04
N ALA A 132 -11.99 -2.10 2.81
CA ALA A 132 -11.72 -1.04 3.78
C ALA A 132 -12.42 -1.46 5.07
N ALA A 133 -11.66 -1.89 6.08
CA ALA A 133 -12.26 -2.21 7.36
C ALA A 133 -12.75 -0.89 7.94
N GLN A 134 -14.08 -0.76 8.06
CA GLN A 134 -14.65 0.20 9.00
C GLN A 134 -14.06 -0.09 10.38
N GLU A 135 -13.95 0.93 11.23
CA GLU A 135 -13.29 0.93 12.55
C GLU A 135 -13.74 -0.18 13.53
N ASN A 136 -14.77 -0.96 13.15
CA ASN A 136 -15.33 -2.11 13.87
C ASN A 136 -15.59 -3.34 12.99
N ALA A 137 -14.99 -3.44 11.81
CA ALA A 137 -15.09 -4.63 10.97
C ALA A 137 -14.29 -5.77 11.62
N THR A 138 -14.99 -6.55 12.45
CA THR A 138 -14.64 -7.94 12.67
C THR A 138 -14.74 -8.64 11.32
N CYS A 139 -13.68 -9.36 10.95
CA CYS A 139 -13.66 -10.25 9.78
C CYS A 139 -14.98 -11.03 9.63
#